data_AF-A0A8S3JUZ0-F1
#
_entry.id   AF-A0A8S3JUZ0-F1
#
_cell.length_a   1.000
_cell.length_b   1.000
_cell.length_c   1.000
_cell.angle_alpha   90.00
_cell.angle_beta   90.00
_cell.angle_gamma   90.00
#
_symmetry.space_group_name_H-M   'P 1'
#
loop_
_entity.id
_entity.type
_entity.pdbx_description
1 polymer ?
#
loop_
_entity_poly.entity_id
_entity_poly.type
_entity_poly.pdbx_seq_one_letter_code
_entity_poly.pdbx_strand_id
1 'polypeptide(L)'
;SLSYGPLSFSLDINEEWNRIGGQYDWPEYEVLPKSYWNYGLILTNDHDLIIERQKKKNDRLNPFIRTNVPLQLEVRARRIPSWIADDQNVVGLLPQSPVASSEPDELIKLIPMGAARLRITAFPTIAL
;
A
#
# COMPACT_ATOMS: atom_id res chain seq x y z
N SER A 1 -1.51 -1.53 -11.25
CA SER A 1 -0.32 -1.20 -10.43
C SER A 1 0.17 0.19 -10.81
N LEU A 2 0.94 0.85 -9.95
CA LEU A 2 1.57 2.14 -10.25
C LEU A 2 3.10 2.01 -10.22
N SER A 3 3.74 2.60 -11.23
CA SER A 3 5.19 2.57 -11.40
C SER A 3 5.72 3.93 -11.86
N TYR A 4 6.93 4.27 -11.41
CA TYR A 4 7.70 5.43 -11.86
C TYR A 4 9.03 4.93 -12.44
N GLY A 5 9.05 4.71 -13.75
CA GLY A 5 10.15 3.99 -14.41
C GLY A 5 10.30 2.57 -13.82
N PRO A 6 11.49 2.16 -13.36
CA PRO A 6 11.70 0.83 -12.77
C PRO A 6 11.16 0.69 -11.34
N LEU A 7 10.65 1.76 -10.74
CA LEU A 7 10.20 1.77 -9.35
C LEU A 7 8.70 1.48 -9.25
N SER A 8 8.34 0.36 -8.65
CA SER A 8 6.95 -0.01 -8.35
C SER A 8 6.57 0.35 -6.91
N PHE A 9 5.29 0.67 -6.68
CA PHE A 9 4.81 1.15 -5.38
C PHE A 9 3.78 0.20 -4.75
N SER A 10 3.81 0.13 -3.42
CA SER A 10 2.83 -0.59 -2.60
C SER A 10 2.08 0.38 -1.70
N LEU A 11 0.86 0.01 -1.30
CA LEU A 11 0.10 0.74 -0.29
C LEU A 11 0.88 0.84 1.02
N ASP A 12 0.88 2.02 1.63
CA ASP A 12 1.49 2.26 2.93
C ASP A 12 0.58 1.76 4.07
N ILE A 13 0.50 0.44 4.21
CA ILE A 13 -0.37 -0.22 5.20
C ILE A 13 0.19 0.01 6.61
N ASN A 14 -0.66 0.46 7.54
CA ASN A 14 -0.31 0.47 8.95
C ASN A 14 -0.17 -0.96 9.45
N GLU A 15 0.88 -1.25 10.22
CA GLU A 15 1.22 -2.61 10.61
C GLU A 15 0.92 -2.82 12.11
N GLU A 16 0.31 -3.95 12.44
CA GLU A 16 0.27 -4.50 13.79
C GLU A 16 1.28 -5.64 13.90
N TRP A 17 2.13 -5.59 14.93
CA TRP A 17 3.23 -6.54 15.13
C TRP A 17 2.96 -7.34 16.40
N ASN A 18 2.73 -8.63 16.23
CA ASN A 18 2.45 -9.56 17.31
C ASN A 18 3.62 -10.52 17.45
N ARG A 19 4.25 -10.56 18.62
CA ARG A 19 5.25 -11.60 18.89
C ARG A 19 4.52 -12.91 19.13
N ILE A 20 4.76 -13.89 18.27
CA ILE A 20 4.10 -15.20 18.34
C ILE A 20 5.03 -16.29 18.88
N GLY A 21 6.32 -16.00 18.99
CA GLY A 21 7.30 -16.98 19.46
C GLY A 21 8.74 -16.49 19.41
N GLY A 22 9.63 -17.45 19.19
CA GLY A 22 11.06 -17.22 19.09
C GLY A 22 11.75 -16.87 20.40
N GLN A 23 13.09 -16.91 20.37
CA GLN A 23 13.94 -16.55 21.50
C GLN A 23 14.17 -15.04 21.58
N TYR A 24 14.84 -14.55 22.62
CA TYR A 24 15.14 -13.12 22.74
C TYR A 24 15.98 -12.60 21.56
N ASP A 25 17.01 -13.34 21.16
CA ASP A 25 17.88 -12.96 20.04
C ASP A 25 17.23 -13.22 18.67
N TRP A 26 16.23 -14.09 18.62
CA TRP A 26 15.54 -14.52 17.40
C TRP A 26 14.02 -14.54 17.60
N PRO A 27 13.39 -13.36 17.78
CA PRO A 27 11.96 -13.29 17.99
C PRO A 27 11.20 -13.59 16.70
N GLU A 28 10.07 -14.29 16.83
CA GLU A 28 9.16 -14.56 15.72
C GLU A 28 7.97 -13.61 15.83
N TYR A 29 7.68 -12.90 14.75
CA TYR A 29 6.59 -11.94 14.66
C TYR A 29 5.60 -12.31 13.57
N GLU A 30 4.33 -12.20 13.89
CA GLU A 30 3.26 -12.05 12.93
C GLU A 30 3.06 -10.55 12.66
N VAL A 31 2.88 -10.19 11.39
CA VAL A 31 2.62 -8.81 10.98
C VAL A 31 1.28 -8.78 10.25
N LEU A 32 0.31 -8.06 10.82
CA LEU A 32 -1.05 -7.95 10.30
C LEU A 32 -1.37 -6.52 9.84
N PRO A 33 -2.30 -6.34 8.88
CA PRO A 33 -2.75 -5.02 8.48
C PRO A 33 -3.59 -4.38 9.58
N LYS A 34 -3.22 -3.17 9.99
CA LYS A 34 -3.94 -2.29 10.92
C LYS A 34 -4.69 -1.15 10.22
N SER A 35 -4.61 -1.08 8.91
CA SER A 35 -5.41 -0.20 8.05
C SER A 35 -6.04 -1.01 6.93
N TYR A 36 -7.07 -0.44 6.29
CA TYR A 36 -7.65 -1.01 5.08
C TYR A 36 -6.58 -1.16 4.00
N TRP A 37 -6.75 -2.18 3.16
CA TRP A 37 -5.85 -2.49 2.05
C TRP A 37 -6.58 -2.67 0.72
N ASN A 38 -7.89 -2.89 0.79
CA ASN A 38 -8.79 -3.22 -0.30
C ASN A 38 -9.25 -1.97 -1.05
N TYR A 39 -8.31 -1.25 -1.66
CA TYR A 39 -8.57 -0.02 -2.41
C TYR A 39 -8.57 -0.25 -3.91
N GLY A 40 -9.51 0.38 -4.61
CA GLY A 40 -9.43 0.63 -6.06
C GLY A 40 -9.04 2.09 -6.32
N LEU A 41 -8.21 2.32 -7.32
CA LEU A 41 -7.69 3.66 -7.64
C LEU A 41 -8.67 4.44 -8.50
N ILE A 42 -8.83 5.72 -8.17
CA ILE A 42 -9.49 6.71 -9.00
C ILE A 42 -8.40 7.34 -9.87
N LEU A 43 -8.35 6.95 -11.15
CA LEU A 43 -7.43 7.50 -12.13
C LEU A 43 -8.26 8.17 -13.23
N THR A 44 -8.70 9.40 -12.97
CA THR A 44 -9.51 10.15 -13.94
C THR A 44 -8.61 10.92 -14.90
N ASN A 45 -7.50 11.49 -14.41
CA ASN A 45 -6.48 12.21 -15.17
C ASN A 45 -5.12 12.16 -14.45
N ASP A 46 -4.04 12.52 -15.14
CA ASP A 46 -2.67 12.56 -14.60
C ASP A 46 -2.50 13.46 -13.35
N HIS A 47 -3.43 14.41 -13.13
CA HIS A 47 -3.43 15.30 -11.97
C HIS A 47 -3.88 14.63 -10.66
N ASP A 48 -4.46 13.43 -10.71
CA ASP A 48 -4.90 12.70 -9.52
C ASP A 48 -3.74 12.05 -8.74
N LEU A 49 -2.53 12.16 -9.27
CA LEU A 49 -1.29 11.63 -8.71
C LEU A 49 -0.39 12.76 -8.22
N ILE A 50 -0.30 12.88 -6.89
CA ILE A 50 0.64 13.80 -6.25
C ILE A 50 1.92 13.03 -5.95
N ILE A 51 3.03 13.50 -6.51
CA ILE A 51 4.36 12.91 -6.27
C ILE A 51 5.08 13.73 -5.21
N GLU A 52 5.23 13.15 -4.02
CA GLU A 52 5.97 13.76 -2.93
C GLU A 52 7.41 13.25 -2.90
N ARG A 53 8.37 14.14 -3.16
CA ARG A 53 9.80 13.88 -3.00
C ARG A 53 10.24 14.37 -1.64
N GLN A 54 10.70 13.46 -0.79
CA GLN A 54 11.25 13.85 0.51
C GLN A 54 12.54 14.66 0.28
N LYS A 55 12.53 15.94 0.68
CA LYS A 55 13.74 16.78 0.69
C LYS A 55 14.69 16.22 1.76
N LYS A 56 15.77 15.57 1.32
CA LYS A 56 16.69 14.88 2.23
C LYS A 56 17.20 15.80 3.35
N LYS A 57 17.09 15.35 4.59
CA LYS A 57 17.91 15.87 5.71
C LYS A 57 19.25 15.12 5.84
N ASN A 58 19.37 13.91 5.27
CA ASN A 58 20.61 13.12 5.33
C ASN A 58 20.64 12.07 4.21
N ASP A 59 21.69 12.06 3.38
CA ASP A 59 21.90 11.11 2.27
C ASP A 59 22.14 9.65 2.73
N ARG A 60 22.28 9.43 4.04
CA ARG A 60 22.63 8.13 4.64
C ARG A 60 21.41 7.33 5.15
N LEU A 61 20.19 7.78 4.89
CA LEU A 61 19.00 7.08 5.34
C LEU A 61 18.75 5.84 4.48
N ASN A 62 18.51 4.69 5.12
CA ASN A 62 18.19 3.43 4.46
C ASN A 62 16.82 3.54 3.75
N PRO A 63 16.76 3.45 2.40
CA PRO A 63 15.52 3.65 1.63
C PRO A 63 14.54 2.46 1.75
N PHE A 64 14.95 1.35 2.37
CA PHE A 64 14.11 0.19 2.63
C PHE A 64 13.36 0.28 3.97
N ILE A 65 13.52 1.38 4.72
CA ILE A 65 12.74 1.67 5.92
C ILE A 65 11.54 2.54 5.52
N ARG A 66 10.32 2.09 5.84
CA ARG A 66 9.06 2.80 5.50
C ARG A 66 9.07 4.30 5.80
N THR A 67 9.60 4.71 6.96
CA THR A 67 9.65 6.13 7.38
C THR A 67 10.68 6.97 6.63
N ASN A 68 11.60 6.34 5.89
CA ASN A 68 12.74 6.99 5.23
C ASN A 68 12.67 6.91 3.70
N VAL A 69 11.52 6.54 3.15
CA VAL A 69 11.39 6.40 1.70
C VAL A 69 11.63 7.74 1.00
N PRO A 70 12.46 7.79 -0.05
CA PRO A 70 12.82 9.05 -0.71
C PRO A 70 11.68 9.63 -1.57
N LEU A 71 10.69 8.80 -1.89
CA LEU A 71 9.60 9.10 -2.80
C LEU A 71 8.32 8.46 -2.25
N GLN A 72 7.22 9.20 -2.24
CA GLN A 72 5.88 8.74 -1.90
C GLN A 72 4.91 9.25 -2.97
N LEU A 73 3.88 8.47 -3.25
CA LEU A 73 2.76 8.90 -4.08
C LEU A 73 1.53 9.08 -3.19
N GLU A 74 0.76 10.14 -3.42
CA GLU A 74 -0.59 10.27 -2.91
C GLU A 74 -1.56 10.17 -4.09
N VAL A 75 -2.57 9.31 -3.95
CA VAL A 75 -3.54 9.02 -5.01
C VAL A 75 -4.93 8.88 -4.41
N ARG A 76 -5.96 9.34 -5.13
CA ARG A 76 -7.35 9.13 -4.74
C ARG A 76 -7.78 7.69 -4.99
N ALA A 77 -8.53 7.13 -4.08
CA ALA A 77 -9.02 5.76 -4.13
C ALA A 77 -10.36 5.62 -3.44
N ARG A 78 -11.07 4.51 -3.69
CA ARG A 78 -12.21 4.06 -2.88
C ARG A 78 -11.94 2.68 -2.34
N ARG A 79 -12.43 2.40 -1.14
CA ARG A 79 -12.46 1.03 -0.63
C ARG A 79 -13.39 0.17 -1.50
N ILE A 80 -13.09 -1.11 -1.61
CA ILE A 80 -13.90 -2.12 -2.29
C ILE A 80 -14.27 -3.15 -1.22
N PRO A 81 -15.41 -2.98 -0.51
CA PRO A 81 -15.78 -3.86 0.61
C PRO A 81 -15.94 -5.33 0.21
N SER A 82 -16.20 -5.62 -1.06
CA SER A 82 -16.29 -6.99 -1.60
C SER A 82 -14.94 -7.63 -1.88
N TRP A 83 -13.84 -6.85 -1.94
CA TRP A 83 -12.49 -7.39 -2.07
C TRP A 83 -11.93 -7.63 -0.67
N ILE A 84 -12.06 -8.88 -0.22
CA ILE A 84 -11.72 -9.34 1.12
C ILE A 84 -10.62 -10.40 1.07
N ALA A 85 -10.06 -10.72 2.23
CA ALA A 85 -9.20 -11.89 2.36
C ALA A 85 -10.02 -13.18 2.22
N ASP A 86 -9.38 -14.27 1.80
CA ASP A 86 -9.97 -15.60 1.78
C ASP A 86 -9.99 -16.24 3.19
N ASP A 87 -10.43 -17.49 3.26
CA ASP A 87 -10.48 -18.28 4.50
C ASP A 87 -9.10 -18.63 5.08
N GLN A 88 -8.02 -18.40 4.33
CA GLN A 88 -6.64 -18.53 4.77
C GLN A 88 -6.02 -17.19 5.20
N ASN A 89 -6.82 -16.11 5.28
CA ASN A 89 -6.37 -14.75 5.54
C ASN A 89 -5.37 -14.21 4.50
N VAL A 90 -5.41 -14.73 3.27
CA VAL A 90 -4.63 -14.23 2.15
C VAL A 90 -5.50 -13.29 1.32
N VAL A 91 -4.89 -12.29 0.68
CA VAL A 91 -5.59 -11.35 -0.20
C VAL A 91 -6.38 -12.12 -1.26
N GLY A 92 -7.70 -11.91 -1.31
CA GLY A 92 -8.56 -12.54 -2.30
C GLY A 92 -8.23 -12.11 -3.73
N LEU A 93 -8.82 -12.81 -4.70
CA LEU A 93 -8.60 -12.55 -6.12
C LEU A 93 -8.77 -11.06 -6.45
N LEU A 94 -7.79 -10.50 -7.17
CA LEU A 94 -7.84 -9.11 -7.63
C LEU A 94 -9.10 -8.91 -8.49
N PRO A 95 -10.01 -7.98 -8.13
CA PRO A 95 -11.21 -7.74 -8.91
C PRO A 95 -10.90 -7.25 -10.33
N GLN A 96 -11.73 -7.65 -11.29
CA GLN A 96 -11.64 -7.14 -12.65
C GLN A 96 -11.98 -5.64 -12.65
N SER A 97 -11.11 -4.84 -13.26
CA SER A 97 -11.33 -3.41 -13.42
C SER A 97 -12.26 -3.10 -14.60
N PRO A 98 -13.04 -2.01 -14.54
CA PRO A 98 -13.25 -1.14 -13.38
C PRO A 98 -14.26 -1.74 -12.37
N VAL A 99 -14.13 -1.38 -11.09
CA VAL A 99 -14.97 -1.86 -10.00
C VAL A 99 -15.90 -0.75 -9.51
N ALA A 100 -17.18 -1.04 -9.35
CA ALA A 100 -18.12 -0.12 -8.72
C ALA A 100 -17.92 -0.11 -7.19
N SER A 101 -17.85 1.09 -6.61
CA SER A 101 -17.86 1.28 -5.16
C SER A 101 -18.56 2.57 -4.79
N SER A 102 -19.42 2.50 -3.76
CA SER A 102 -20.11 3.62 -3.13
C SER A 102 -19.37 4.17 -1.90
N GLU A 103 -18.19 3.62 -1.58
CA GLU A 103 -17.37 4.14 -0.48
C GLU A 103 -16.87 5.56 -0.79
N PRO A 104 -16.63 6.39 0.23
CA PRO A 104 -16.11 7.74 0.02
C PRO A 104 -14.72 7.72 -0.63
N ASP A 105 -14.40 8.79 -1.35
CA ASP A 105 -13.06 9.04 -1.86
C ASP A 105 -12.08 9.24 -0.69
N GLU A 106 -10.97 8.52 -0.71
CA GLU A 106 -9.89 8.59 0.26
C GLU A 106 -8.57 8.92 -0.45
N LEU A 107 -7.73 9.75 0.17
CA LEU A 107 -6.37 9.97 -0.29
C LEU A 107 -5.46 8.94 0.40
N ILE A 108 -4.88 8.04 -0.39
CA ILE A 108 -4.01 6.97 0.11
C ILE A 108 -2.55 7.23 -0.28
N LYS A 109 -1.65 6.70 0.54
CA LYS A 109 -0.20 6.81 0.34
C LYS A 109 0.37 5.52 -0.24
N LEU A 110 1.18 5.65 -1.28
CA LEU A 110 1.95 4.55 -1.83
C LEU A 110 3.45 4.82 -1.63
N ILE A 111 4.18 3.80 -1.19
CA ILE A 111 5.62 3.84 -0.96
C ILE A 111 6.33 2.83 -1.88
N PRO A 112 7.65 2.98 -2.14
CA PRO A 112 8.42 2.00 -2.86
C PRO A 112 8.20 0.59 -2.32
N MET A 113 7.84 -0.35 -3.18
CA MET A 113 7.48 -1.71 -2.79
C MET A 113 8.57 -2.40 -1.95
N GLY A 114 9.84 -2.09 -2.21
CA GLY A 114 10.97 -2.63 -1.44
C GLY A 114 11.02 -2.17 0.02
N ALA A 115 10.36 -1.05 0.37
CA ALA A 115 10.24 -0.56 1.73
C ALA A 115 9.01 -1.10 2.46
N ALA A 116 8.03 -1.64 1.74
CA ALA A 116 6.83 -2.25 2.31
C ALA A 116 7.07 -3.71 2.71
N ARG A 117 6.46 -4.14 3.82
CA ARG A 117 6.47 -5.54 4.30
C ARG A 117 5.19 -6.27 3.91
N LEU A 118 4.04 -5.71 4.26
CA LEU A 118 2.74 -6.09 3.70
C LEU A 118 2.56 -5.37 2.36
N ARG A 119 2.19 -6.11 1.31
CA ARG A 119 2.25 -5.59 -0.07
C ARG A 119 0.95 -5.77 -0.82
N ILE A 120 0.25 -4.66 -1.04
CA ILE A 120 -0.68 -4.49 -2.15
C ILE A 120 0.00 -3.58 -3.18
N THR A 121 0.35 -4.14 -4.34
CA THR A 121 1.05 -3.44 -5.45
C THR A 121 0.20 -3.40 -6.73
N ALA A 122 -0.79 -4.29 -6.82
CA ALA A 122 -1.78 -4.31 -7.87
C ALA A 122 -3.11 -3.80 -7.31
N PHE A 123 -3.72 -2.87 -8.03
CA PHE A 123 -4.97 -2.22 -7.64
C PHE A 123 -5.91 -2.29 -8.83
N PRO A 124 -7.18 -2.60 -8.63
CA PRO A 124 -8.19 -2.36 -9.65
C PRO A 124 -8.44 -0.85 -9.79
N THR A 125 -9.03 -0.43 -10.91
CA THR A 125 -9.57 0.94 -11.05
C THR A 125 -11.03 0.99 -10.62
N ILE A 126 -11.49 2.17 -10.21
CA ILE A 126 -12.89 2.42 -9.87
C ILE A 126 -13.68 2.87 -11.11
N ALA A 127 -14.92 2.38 -11.25
CA ALA A 127 -15.86 2.90 -12.25
C ALA A 127 -16.35 4.29 -11.80
N LEU A 128 -16.19 5.29 -12.68
CA LEU A 128 -16.64 6.67 -12.45
C LEU A 128 -18.13 6.83 -12.71
#